data_AF-A0A336UYR7-F1
#
_entry.id   AF-A0A336UYR7-F1
#
_cell.length_a   1.000
_cell.length_b   1.000
_cell.length_c   1.000
_cell.angle_alpha   90.00
_cell.angle_beta   90.00
_cell.angle_gamma   90.00
#
_symmetry.space_group_name_H-M   'P 1'
#
loop_
_entity.id
_entity.type
_entity.pdbx_description
1 polymer ?
#
loop_
_entity_poly.entity_id
_entity_poly.type
_entity_poly.pdbx_seq_one_letter_code
_entity_poly.pdbx_strand_id
1 'polypeptide(L)'
;MARDKNADKRLELNRQIANKENRLEELKQEKQNYIRQIEHYQNEMNRLYREEEELYYNIEQSGRSLGWNASSWREVRRAILGFSRSQLEQMEQDFRNEAIQIQDKIENTQRERDALPWD
;
A
#
# COMPACT_ATOMS: atom_id res chain seq x y z
N MET A 1 1.78 25.21 44.57
CA MET A 1 1.03 25.20 43.30
C MET A 1 0.64 23.76 43.03
N ALA A 2 -0.62 23.39 43.28
CA ALA A 2 -1.10 22.06 42.94
C ALA A 2 -1.13 21.97 41.41
N ARG A 3 -0.34 21.06 40.82
CA ARG A 3 -0.49 20.71 39.41
C ARG A 3 -1.90 20.20 39.21
N ASP A 4 -2.65 20.84 38.32
CA ASP A 4 -3.94 20.32 37.88
C ASP A 4 -3.68 18.99 37.15
N LYS A 5 -4.03 17.89 37.83
CA LYS A 5 -3.86 16.52 37.32
C LYS A 5 -4.65 16.31 36.02
N ASN A 6 -5.75 17.04 35.83
CA ASN A 6 -6.55 16.97 34.62
C ASN A 6 -5.83 17.67 33.45
N ALA A 7 -5.20 18.83 33.69
CA ALA A 7 -4.36 19.49 32.70
C ALA A 7 -3.19 18.60 32.25
N ASP A 8 -2.47 17.96 33.18
CA ASP A 8 -1.39 17.04 32.84
C ASP A 8 -1.90 15.83 32.03
N LYS A 9 -3.06 15.27 32.40
CA LYS A 9 -3.67 14.15 31.67
C LYS A 9 -4.12 14.53 30.26
N ARG A 10 -4.69 15.73 30.07
CA ARG A 10 -5.05 16.24 28.73
C ARG A 10 -3.83 16.43 27.86
N LEU A 11 -2.74 16.94 28.42
CA LEU A 11 -1.48 17.13 27.69
C LEU A 11 -0.94 15.78 27.21
N GLU A 12 -1.00 14.75 28.05
CA GLU A 12 -0.63 13.39 27.67
C GLU A 12 -1.54 12.82 26.57
N LEU A 13 -2.86 12.97 26.70
CA LEU A 13 -3.81 12.53 25.66
C LEU A 13 -3.59 13.26 24.33
N ASN A 14 -3.28 14.56 24.36
CA ASN A 14 -2.93 15.33 23.15
C ASN A 14 -1.67 14.79 22.48
N ARG A 15 -0.63 14.42 23.23
CA ARG A 15 0.56 13.77 22.66
C ARG A 15 0.21 12.43 22.02
N GLN A 16 -0.65 11.65 22.67
CA GLN A 16 -1.10 10.38 22.13
C GLN A 16 -1.97 10.52 20.88
N ILE A 17 -2.72 11.62 20.73
CA ILE A 17 -3.46 11.95 19.51
C ILE A 17 -2.46 12.31 18.41
N ALA A 18 -1.54 13.25 18.67
CA ALA A 18 -0.53 13.69 17.70
C ALA A 18 0.33 12.52 17.18
N ASN A 19 0.74 11.60 18.06
CA ASN A 19 1.50 10.42 17.65
C ASN A 19 0.70 9.51 16.70
N LYS A 20 -0.61 9.35 16.93
CA LYS A 20 -1.48 8.55 16.07
C LYS A 20 -1.75 9.25 14.73
N GLU A 21 -1.91 10.57 14.74
CA GLU A 21 -2.03 11.37 13.53
C GLU A 21 -0.77 11.28 12.66
N ASN A 22 0.41 11.37 13.28
CA ASN A 22 1.68 11.14 12.58
C ASN A 22 1.76 9.73 11.98
N ARG A 23 1.36 8.71 12.75
CA ARG A 23 1.31 7.33 12.25
C ARG A 23 0.37 7.16 11.06
N LEU A 24 -0.78 7.85 11.06
CA LEU A 24 -1.71 7.85 9.94
C LEU A 24 -1.09 8.48 8.68
N GLU A 25 -0.29 9.54 8.85
CA GLU A 25 0.41 10.18 7.74
C GLU A 25 1.54 9.31 7.19
N GLU A 26 2.33 8.69 8.07
CA GLU A 26 3.34 7.69 7.69
C GLU A 26 2.72 6.55 6.86
N LEU A 27 1.57 6.04 7.32
CA LEU A 27 0.85 4.97 6.64
C LEU A 27 0.41 5.37 5.22
N LYS A 28 -0.03 6.63 5.02
CA LYS A 28 -0.36 7.15 3.69
C LYS A 28 0.86 7.25 2.78
N GLN A 29 1.99 7.72 3.32
CA GLN A 29 3.24 7.82 2.56
C GLN A 29 3.75 6.43 2.16
N GLU A 30 3.67 5.47 3.08
CA GLU A 30 4.01 4.08 2.84
C GLU A 30 3.14 3.49 1.73
N LYS A 31 1.82 3.67 1.79
CA LYS A 31 0.89 3.27 0.73
C LYS A 31 1.30 3.85 -0.63
N GLN A 32 1.58 5.15 -0.70
CA GLN A 32 2.00 5.80 -1.95
C GLN A 32 3.34 5.24 -2.47
N ASN A 33 4.28 4.91 -1.59
CA ASN A 33 5.54 4.28 -1.97
C ASN A 33 5.30 2.90 -2.59
N TYR A 34 4.44 2.08 -2.00
CA TYR A 34 4.12 0.76 -2.55
C TYR A 34 3.41 0.85 -3.90
N ILE A 35 2.44 1.77 -4.06
CA ILE A 35 1.77 2.00 -5.34
C ILE A 35 2.81 2.32 -6.43
N ARG A 36 3.72 3.26 -6.16
CA ARG A 36 4.78 3.64 -7.12
C ARG A 36 5.70 2.47 -7.47
N GLN A 37 6.07 1.64 -6.48
CA GLN A 37 6.90 0.46 -6.73
C GLN A 37 6.18 -0.54 -7.63
N ILE A 38 4.89 -0.78 -7.37
CA ILE A 38 4.12 -1.75 -8.15
C ILE A 38 3.88 -1.26 -9.58
N GLU A 39 3.56 0.03 -9.76
CA GLU A 39 3.47 0.64 -11.09
C GLU A 39 4.80 0.51 -11.86
N HIS A 40 5.92 0.74 -11.19
CA HIS A 40 7.25 0.56 -11.78
C HIS A 40 7.47 -0.90 -12.22
N TYR A 41 7.17 -1.88 -11.37
CA TYR A 41 7.28 -3.30 -11.72
C TYR A 41 6.38 -3.67 -12.88
N GLN A 42 5.14 -3.17 -12.93
CA GLN A 42 4.22 -3.43 -14.03
C GLN A 42 4.75 -2.85 -15.36
N ASN A 43 5.36 -1.66 -15.32
CA ASN A 43 5.98 -1.05 -16.49
C ASN A 43 7.19 -1.84 -16.99
N GLU A 44 8.10 -2.25 -16.10
CA GLU A 44 9.24 -3.09 -16.47
C GLU A 44 8.80 -4.44 -17.03
N MET A 45 7.82 -5.09 -16.40
CA MET A 45 7.25 -6.35 -16.91
C MET A 45 6.65 -6.16 -18.31
N ASN A 46 5.89 -5.09 -18.54
CA ASN A 46 5.35 -4.80 -19.87
C ASN A 46 6.45 -4.53 -20.90
N ARG A 47 7.57 -3.90 -20.52
CA ARG A 47 8.73 -3.73 -21.41
C ARG A 47 9.33 -5.08 -21.78
N LEU A 48 9.64 -5.92 -20.79
CA LEU A 48 10.22 -7.25 -21.00
C LEU A 48 9.34 -8.13 -21.88
N TYR A 49 8.01 -8.09 -21.70
CA TYR A 49 7.09 -8.85 -22.56
C TYR A 49 7.10 -8.37 -24.02
N ARG A 50 7.28 -7.07 -24.27
CA ARG A 50 7.39 -6.56 -25.65
C ARG A 50 8.70 -6.98 -26.30
N GLU A 51 9.81 -6.85 -25.57
CA GLU A 51 11.14 -7.30 -26.02
C GLU A 51 11.12 -8.80 -26.34
N GLU A 52 10.45 -9.60 -25.50
CA GLU A 52 10.28 -11.03 -25.73
C GLU A 52 9.45 -11.33 -26.99
N GLU A 53 8.31 -10.65 -27.18
CA GLU A 53 7.46 -10.81 -28.36
C GLU A 53 8.21 -10.47 -29.67
N GLU A 54 9.04 -9.43 -29.65
CA GLU A 54 9.92 -9.09 -30.77
C GLU A 54 10.97 -10.17 -31.05
N LEU A 55 11.57 -10.77 -30.00
CA LEU A 55 12.52 -11.88 -30.17
C LEU A 55 11.85 -13.11 -30.81
N TYR A 56 10.64 -13.47 -30.37
CA TYR A 56 9.89 -14.56 -31.00
C TYR A 56 9.60 -14.28 -32.46
N TYR A 57 9.11 -13.07 -32.79
CA TYR A 57 8.83 -12.67 -34.16
C TYR A 57 10.07 -12.78 -35.05
N ASN A 58 11.22 -12.30 -34.57
CA ASN A 58 12.48 -12.39 -35.30
C ASN A 58 12.97 -13.83 -35.50
N ILE A 59 12.74 -14.70 -34.52
CA ILE A 59 13.13 -16.11 -34.60
C ILE A 59 12.21 -16.89 -35.55
N GLU A 60 10.90 -16.66 -35.52
CA GLU A 60 9.96 -17.22 -36.50
C GLU A 60 10.31 -16.81 -37.93
N GLN A 61 10.65 -15.52 -38.14
CA GLN A 61 11.13 -14.99 -39.43
C GLN A 61 12.42 -15.71 -39.91
N SER A 62 13.28 -16.15 -38.98
CA SER A 62 14.51 -16.89 -39.30
C SER A 62 14.29 -18.38 -39.63
N GLY A 63 13.04 -18.85 -39.61
CA GLY A 63 12.66 -20.24 -39.91
C GLY A 63 13.00 -21.24 -38.80
N ARG A 64 13.42 -20.76 -37.63
CA ARG A 64 13.64 -21.60 -36.44
C ARG A 64 12.39 -21.58 -35.56
N SER A 65 11.91 -22.76 -35.17
CA SER A 65 10.84 -22.89 -34.18
C SER A 65 11.45 -22.98 -32.79
N LEU A 66 11.07 -22.06 -31.90
CA LEU A 66 11.29 -22.25 -30.46
C LEU A 66 10.20 -23.21 -29.97
N GLY A 67 10.60 -24.39 -29.49
CA GLY A 67 9.69 -25.44 -29.01
C GLY A 67 8.85 -25.08 -27.77
N TRP A 68 8.86 -23.82 -27.34
CA TRP A 68 7.95 -23.26 -26.34
C TRP A 68 6.79 -22.55 -27.05
N ASN A 69 5.56 -23.00 -26.78
CA ASN A 69 4.36 -22.47 -27.40
C ASN A 69 4.10 -21.04 -26.91
N ALA A 70 4.02 -20.07 -27.82
CA ALA A 70 3.65 -18.68 -27.52
C ALA A 70 2.35 -18.55 -26.67
N SER A 71 1.47 -19.55 -26.72
CA SER A 71 0.29 -19.65 -25.84
C SER A 71 0.66 -19.73 -24.36
N SER A 72 1.68 -20.53 -23.99
CA SER A 72 2.11 -20.71 -22.60
C SER A 72 2.64 -19.41 -22.00
N TRP A 73 3.35 -18.60 -22.79
CA TRP A 73 3.83 -17.29 -22.36
C TRP A 73 2.71 -16.28 -22.13
N ARG A 74 1.70 -16.26 -23.01
CA ARG A 74 0.52 -15.41 -22.81
C ARG A 74 -0.23 -15.78 -21.53
N GLU A 75 -0.30 -17.07 -21.20
CA GLU A 75 -0.89 -17.55 -19.95
C GLU A 75 -0.08 -17.14 -18.74
N VAL A 76 1.25 -17.30 -18.76
CA VAL A 76 2.15 -16.84 -17.70
C VAL A 76 2.02 -15.33 -17.49
N ARG A 77 1.99 -14.55 -18.58
CA ARG A 77 1.77 -13.09 -18.54
C ARG A 77 0.44 -12.74 -17.88
N ARG A 78 -0.65 -13.40 -18.28
CA ARG A 78 -1.97 -13.18 -17.66
C ARG A 78 -1.96 -13.54 -16.18
N ALA A 79 -1.34 -14.65 -15.80
CA ALA A 79 -1.25 -15.09 -14.41
C ALA A 79 -0.47 -14.08 -13.56
N ILE A 80 0.69 -13.60 -14.03
CA ILE A 80 1.50 -12.61 -13.32
C ILE A 80 0.75 -11.28 -13.16
N LEU A 81 0.11 -10.79 -14.24
CA LEU A 81 -0.69 -9.56 -14.18
C LEU A 81 -1.89 -9.70 -13.24
N GLY A 82 -2.57 -10.85 -13.28
CA GLY A 82 -3.68 -11.16 -12.38
C GLY A 82 -3.25 -11.20 -10.92
N PHE A 83 -2.16 -11.91 -10.63
CA PHE A 83 -1.58 -11.99 -9.28
C PHE A 83 -1.18 -10.60 -8.77
N SER A 84 -0.46 -9.80 -9.58
CA SER A 84 -0.07 -8.42 -9.22
C SER A 84 -1.28 -7.54 -8.88
N ARG A 85 -2.37 -7.65 -9.64
CA ARG A 85 -3.62 -6.91 -9.34
C ARG A 85 -4.26 -7.36 -8.04
N SER A 86 -4.36 -8.67 -7.80
CA SER A 86 -4.93 -9.18 -6.54
C SER A 86 -4.10 -8.75 -5.31
N GLN A 87 -2.77 -8.72 -5.43
CA GLN A 87 -1.89 -8.27 -4.36
C GLN A 87 -2.06 -6.77 -4.09
N LEU A 88 -2.22 -5.95 -5.15
CA LEU A 88 -2.55 -4.54 -5.02
C LEU A 88 -3.87 -4.32 -4.27
N GLU A 89 -4.93 -5.01 -4.68
CA GLU A 89 -6.25 -4.88 -4.07
C GLU A 89 -6.23 -5.28 -2.59
N GLN A 90 -5.58 -6.40 -2.26
CA GLN A 90 -5.42 -6.85 -0.88
C GLN A 90 -4.64 -5.81 -0.06
N MET A 91 -3.52 -5.32 -0.59
CA MET A 91 -2.72 -4.30 0.06
C MET A 91 -3.51 -3.00 0.29
N GLU A 92 -4.30 -2.55 -0.69
CA GLU A 92 -5.16 -1.37 -0.54
C GLU A 92 -6.20 -1.56 0.56
N GLN A 93 -6.78 -2.75 0.66
CA GLN A 93 -7.72 -3.10 1.71
C GLN A 93 -7.05 -3.11 3.09
N ASP A 94 -5.84 -3.65 3.20
CA ASP A 94 -5.08 -3.71 4.45
C ASP A 94 -4.73 -2.30 4.95
N PHE A 95 -4.21 -1.43 4.07
CA PHE A 95 -3.94 -0.02 4.40
C PHE A 95 -5.21 0.72 4.82
N ARG A 96 -6.34 0.45 4.15
CA ARG A 96 -7.62 1.06 4.51
C ARG A 96 -8.08 0.60 5.91
N ASN A 97 -7.96 -0.68 6.20
CA ASN A 97 -8.34 -1.24 7.49
C ASN A 97 -7.47 -0.68 8.63
N GLU A 98 -6.16 -0.61 8.43
CA GLU A 98 -5.25 -0.03 9.42
C GLU A 98 -5.53 1.47 9.64
N ALA A 99 -5.78 2.23 8.57
CA ALA A 99 -6.16 3.64 8.67
C ALA A 99 -7.43 3.85 9.49
N ILE A 100 -8.48 3.03 9.26
CA ILE A 100 -9.73 3.07 10.04
C ILE A 100 -9.44 2.78 11.52
N GLN A 101 -8.66 1.74 11.83
CA GLN A 101 -8.32 1.41 13.21
C GLN A 101 -7.55 2.51 13.92
N ILE A 102 -6.65 3.21 13.23
CA ILE A 102 -5.93 4.35 13.80
C ILE A 102 -6.90 5.52 14.04
N GLN A 103 -7.79 5.79 13.09
CA GLN A 103 -8.81 6.83 13.20
C GLN A 103 -9.74 6.58 14.40
N ASP A 104 -10.24 5.36 14.56
CA ASP A 104 -11.08 4.97 15.70
C ASP A 104 -10.35 5.19 17.04
N LYS A 105 -9.05 4.87 17.08
CA LYS A 105 -8.22 5.12 18.28
C LYS A 105 -8.03 6.61 18.55
N ILE A 106 -7.88 7.44 17.52
CA ILE A 106 -7.82 8.91 17.66
C ILE A 106 -9.13 9.42 18.26
N GLU A 107 -10.27 9.02 17.69
CA GLU A 107 -11.60 9.44 18.16
C GLU A 107 -11.84 9.02 19.61
N ASN A 108 -11.50 7.79 19.98
CA ASN A 108 -11.61 7.34 21.37
C ASN A 108 -10.70 8.14 22.31
N THR A 109 -9.45 8.44 21.90
CA THR A 109 -8.54 9.26 22.71
C THR A 109 -9.06 10.70 22.86
N GLN A 110 -9.69 11.26 21.82
CA GLN A 110 -10.33 12.58 21.87
C GLN A 110 -11.52 12.59 22.82
N ARG A 111 -12.39 11.57 22.77
CA ARG A 111 -13.51 11.43 23.71
C ARG A 111 -13.03 11.34 25.16
N GLU A 112 -11.96 10.57 25.42
CA GLU A 112 -11.35 10.49 26.75
C GLU A 112 -10.81 11.84 27.23
N ARG A 113 -10.18 12.61 26.33
CA ARG A 113 -9.68 13.95 26.64
C ARG A 113 -10.82 14.92 26.95
N ASP A 114 -11.87 14.88 26.15
CA ASP A 114 -13.01 15.81 26.24
C ASP A 114 -13.90 15.51 27.45
N ALA A 115 -13.86 14.28 27.97
CA ALA A 115 -14.52 13.90 29.22
C ALA A 115 -13.81 14.44 30.48
N LEU A 116 -12.57 14.95 30.39
CA LEU A 116 -11.86 15.48 31.54
C LEU A 116 -12.43 16.86 31.94
N PRO A 117 -12.66 17.15 33.24
CA PRO A 117 -13.09 18.46 33.73
C PRO A 117 -12.01 19.54 33.59
N TRP A 118 -12.43 20.80 33.38
CA TRP A 118 -11.53 21.97 33.30
C TRP A 118 -11.25 22.63 34.66
N ASP A 119 -11.79 22.04 35.72
CA ASP A 119 -11.79 22.56 37.10
C ASP A 119 -10.56 22.12 37.90
#